data_AF-A0A2V9AG66-F1
#
_entry.id   AF-A0A2V9AG66-F1
#
_cell.length_a   1.000
_cell.length_b   1.000
_cell.length_c   1.000
_cell.angle_alpha   90.00
_cell.angle_beta   90.00
_cell.angle_gamma   90.00
#
_symmetry.space_group_name_H-M   'P 1'
#
loop_
_entity.id
_entity.type
_entity.pdbx_description
1 polymer ?
#
loop_
_entity_poly.entity_id
_entity_poly.type
_entity_poly.pdbx_seq_one_letter_code
_entity_poly.pdbx_strand_id
1 'polypeptide(L)'
;GFAIWQDKEGTFWAFASISTSITLHDSAAKLNGPTAHGGVVAFKIAETDGQFALNPVWVSEDMVNPAPPRIANGVVIALSGGNPSTHARLFVLNAATGAELYSSKDEIPSYADRSGVSVGDSHAFFTDHDNVLYSFGIGLEH
;
A
#
# COMPACT_ATOMS: atom_id res chain seq x y z
N GLY A 1 -5.99 9.16 -0.20
CA GLY A 1 -5.63 9.10 -1.63
C GLY A 1 -5.57 7.65 -2.06
N PHE A 2 -5.70 7.37 -3.35
CA PHE A 2 -5.70 6.01 -3.90
C PHE A 2 -4.79 5.93 -5.14
N ALA A 3 -4.42 4.71 -5.52
CA ALA A 3 -3.71 4.40 -6.76
C ALA A 3 -4.62 3.54 -7.66
N ILE A 4 -4.53 3.72 -8.97
CA ILE A 4 -5.25 2.93 -9.98
C ILE A 4 -4.24 2.27 -10.90
N TRP A 5 -4.53 1.03 -11.30
CA TRP A 5 -3.69 0.28 -12.23
C TRP A 5 -4.53 -0.66 -13.08
N GLN A 6 -4.09 -0.92 -14.30
CA GLN A 6 -4.65 -1.95 -15.16
C GLN A 6 -3.62 -3.06 -15.31
N ASP A 7 -3.99 -4.30 -14.99
CA ASP A 7 -3.11 -5.44 -15.18
C ASP A 7 -2.98 -5.83 -16.67
N LYS A 8 -2.09 -6.79 -16.96
CA LYS A 8 -1.81 -7.23 -18.34
C LYS A 8 -3.03 -7.88 -18.99
N GLU A 9 -3.92 -8.43 -18.17
CA GLU A 9 -5.18 -9.05 -18.55
C GLU A 9 -6.32 -8.04 -18.76
N GLY A 10 -6.07 -6.75 -18.48
CA GLY A 10 -7.01 -5.66 -18.70
C GLY A 10 -7.93 -5.36 -17.53
N THR A 11 -7.76 -6.02 -16.38
CA THR A 11 -8.53 -5.76 -15.16
C THR A 11 -8.11 -4.43 -14.54
N PHE A 12 -9.07 -3.57 -14.21
CA PHE A 12 -8.82 -2.35 -13.47
C PHE A 12 -8.81 -2.61 -11.96
N TRP A 13 -7.81 -2.05 -11.29
CA TRP A 13 -7.59 -2.15 -9.86
C TRP A 13 -7.57 -0.77 -9.21
N ALA A 14 -8.09 -0.70 -7.98
CA ALA A 14 -7.90 0.42 -7.09
C ALA A 14 -7.23 -0.03 -5.79
N PHE A 15 -6.30 0.78 -5.29
CA PHE A 15 -5.60 0.56 -4.02
C PHE A 15 -5.80 1.77 -3.12
N ALA A 16 -6.37 1.56 -1.93
CA ALA A 16 -6.68 2.64 -1.00
C ALA A 16 -6.12 2.35 0.39
N SER A 17 -5.54 3.37 1.01
CA SER A 17 -5.14 3.32 2.42
C SER A 17 -6.33 3.59 3.33
N ILE A 18 -6.48 2.76 4.35
CA ILE A 18 -7.46 2.92 5.43
C ILE A 18 -6.67 3.04 6.73
N SER A 19 -6.96 4.04 7.55
CA SER A 19 -6.22 4.36 8.80
C SER A 19 -7.02 4.02 10.06
N THR A 20 -7.89 3.03 9.97
CA THR A 20 -8.67 2.47 11.08
C THR A 20 -8.64 0.96 10.97
N SER A 21 -8.98 0.27 12.05
CA SER A 21 -9.11 -1.19 12.04
C SER A 21 -9.98 -1.67 10.88
N ILE A 22 -9.53 -2.71 10.20
CA ILE A 22 -10.25 -3.34 9.10
C ILE A 22 -10.68 -4.72 9.56
N THR A 23 -11.98 -4.98 9.52
CA THR A 23 -12.57 -6.31 9.70
C THR A 23 -13.38 -6.65 8.46
N LEU A 24 -13.19 -7.85 7.93
CA LEU A 24 -13.95 -8.35 6.80
C LEU A 24 -15.21 -9.03 7.33
N HIS A 25 -16.38 -8.54 6.91
CA HIS A 25 -17.67 -9.18 7.15
C HIS A 25 -18.21 -9.69 5.82
N ASP A 26 -18.48 -10.99 5.72
CA ASP A 26 -19.04 -11.64 4.52
C ASP A 26 -18.30 -11.28 3.22
N SER A 27 -16.97 -11.18 3.27
CA SER A 27 -16.12 -10.83 2.14
C SER A 27 -15.25 -12.01 1.71
N ALA A 28 -15.10 -12.19 0.40
CA ALA A 28 -14.13 -13.12 -0.18
C ALA A 28 -12.69 -12.56 -0.20
N ALA A 29 -12.49 -11.32 0.26
CA ALA A 29 -11.17 -10.70 0.27
C ALA A 29 -10.22 -11.44 1.23
N LYS A 30 -8.96 -11.57 0.82
CA LYS A 30 -7.91 -12.17 1.65
C LYS A 30 -7.36 -11.13 2.63
N LEU A 31 -7.31 -11.48 3.91
CA LEU A 31 -6.55 -10.73 4.90
C LEU A 31 -5.10 -11.24 4.93
N ASN A 32 -4.10 -10.40 4.63
CA ASN A 32 -2.69 -10.81 4.64
C ASN A 32 -2.04 -10.75 6.04
N GLY A 33 -2.72 -10.16 7.03
CA GLY A 33 -2.32 -10.14 8.43
C GLY A 33 -3.33 -9.38 9.28
N PRO A 34 -3.19 -9.34 10.62
CA PRO A 34 -4.00 -8.46 11.45
C PRO A 34 -3.91 -7.01 10.95
N THR A 35 -5.00 -6.24 11.05
CA THR A 35 -5.07 -4.85 10.59
C THR A 35 -5.78 -3.99 11.63
N ALA A 36 -5.16 -3.85 12.80
CA ALA A 36 -5.69 -3.13 13.95
C ALA A 36 -5.65 -1.61 13.75
N HIS A 37 -4.68 -1.10 13.01
CA HIS A 37 -4.48 0.32 12.72
C HIS A 37 -4.85 0.68 11.28
N GLY A 38 -5.07 -0.33 10.45
CA GLY A 38 -5.46 -0.19 9.05
C GLY A 38 -4.44 -0.83 8.13
N GLY A 39 -4.41 -0.37 6.88
CA GLY A 39 -3.64 -1.00 5.82
C GLY A 39 -4.04 -0.50 4.44
N VAL A 40 -3.51 -1.15 3.41
CA VAL A 40 -3.94 -0.97 2.02
C VAL A 40 -4.98 -2.03 1.67
N VAL A 41 -6.08 -1.60 1.09
CA VAL A 41 -7.10 -2.49 0.49
C VAL A 41 -7.01 -2.42 -1.02
N ALA A 42 -7.00 -3.58 -1.66
CA ALA A 42 -7.10 -3.70 -3.11
C ALA A 42 -8.51 -4.08 -3.54
N PHE A 43 -8.98 -3.41 -4.57
CA PHE A 43 -10.28 -3.65 -5.20
C PHE A 43 -10.08 -3.93 -6.68
N LYS A 44 -10.80 -4.92 -7.21
CA LYS A 44 -11.08 -5.00 -8.64
C LYS A 44 -12.27 -4.11 -8.95
N ILE A 45 -12.12 -3.28 -9.97
CA ILE A 45 -13.20 -2.45 -10.50
C ILE A 45 -13.91 -3.28 -11.57
N ALA A 46 -15.18 -3.59 -11.33
CA ALA A 46 -16.05 -4.22 -12.33
C ALA A 46 -17.02 -3.18 -12.86
N GLU A 47 -17.29 -3.21 -14.16
CA GLU A 47 -18.35 -2.43 -14.79
C GLU A 47 -19.46 -3.37 -15.25
N THR A 48 -20.69 -3.09 -14.81
CA THR A 48 -21.90 -3.78 -15.28
C THR A 48 -22.96 -2.73 -15.56
N ASP A 49 -23.49 -2.69 -16.78
CA ASP A 49 -24.54 -1.76 -17.21
C ASP A 49 -24.23 -0.28 -16.90
N GLY A 50 -22.97 0.14 -17.09
CA GLY A 50 -22.51 1.51 -16.84
C GLY A 50 -22.34 1.87 -15.36
N GLN A 51 -22.49 0.90 -14.45
CA GLN A 51 -22.22 1.07 -13.02
C GLN A 51 -20.89 0.42 -12.65
N PHE A 52 -20.06 1.17 -11.93
CA PHE A 52 -18.80 0.67 -11.41
C PHE A 52 -18.98 0.13 -9.99
N ALA A 53 -18.51 -1.10 -9.77
CA ALA A 53 -18.48 -1.75 -8.47
C ALA A 53 -17.03 -1.99 -8.03
N LEU A 54 -16.74 -1.70 -6.75
CA LEU A 54 -15.47 -2.01 -6.11
C LEU A 54 -15.58 -3.34 -5.39
N ASN A 55 -14.93 -4.36 -5.91
CA ASN A 55 -14.90 -5.70 -5.32
C ASN A 55 -13.59 -5.88 -4.54
N PRO A 56 -13.61 -5.93 -3.20
CA PRO A 56 -12.39 -6.10 -2.41
C PRO A 56 -11.76 -7.47 -2.69
N VAL A 57 -10.44 -7.49 -2.86
CA VAL A 57 -9.67 -8.70 -3.20
C VAL A 57 -8.71 -9.08 -2.09
N TRP A 58 -7.98 -8.12 -1.55
CA TRP A 58 -7.08 -8.36 -0.44
C TRP A 58 -6.89 -7.11 0.41
N VAL A 59 -6.48 -7.32 1.65
CA VAL A 59 -6.02 -6.30 2.59
C VAL A 59 -4.58 -6.64 2.98
N SER A 60 -3.71 -5.64 3.04
CA SER A 60 -2.33 -5.80 3.49
C SER A 60 -2.25 -6.27 4.95
N GLU A 61 -1.04 -6.50 5.45
CA GLU A 61 -0.81 -6.51 6.89
C GLU A 61 -0.98 -5.11 7.52
N ASP A 62 -0.92 -5.06 8.85
CA ASP A 62 -1.13 -3.86 9.65
C ASP A 62 -0.21 -2.72 9.23
N MET A 63 -0.79 -1.54 9.04
CA MET A 63 -0.04 -0.31 8.83
C MET A 63 -0.57 0.77 9.76
N VAL A 64 0.33 1.39 10.50
CA VAL A 64 0.03 2.53 11.35
C VAL A 64 0.08 3.79 10.49
N ASN A 65 -1.03 4.54 10.43
CA ASN A 65 -1.16 5.78 9.65
C ASN A 65 -0.65 5.64 8.19
N PRO A 66 -1.20 4.70 7.39
CA PRO A 66 -0.68 4.45 6.05
C PRO A 66 -0.86 5.67 5.14
N ALA A 67 0.22 6.05 4.44
CA ALA A 67 0.18 7.07 3.39
C ALA A 67 -0.54 6.52 2.14
N PRO A 68 -1.07 7.38 1.24
CA PRO A 68 -1.63 6.93 -0.03
C PRO A 68 -0.61 6.09 -0.83
N PRO A 69 -0.99 4.90 -1.32
CA PRO A 69 -0.03 4.02 -1.98
C PRO A 69 0.36 4.56 -3.35
N ARG A 70 1.40 3.96 -3.92
CA ARG A 70 1.76 4.07 -5.34
C ARG A 70 1.75 2.69 -5.97
N ILE A 71 1.57 2.65 -7.28
CA ILE A 71 1.58 1.42 -8.05
C ILE A 71 2.51 1.61 -9.25
N ALA A 72 3.40 0.65 -9.46
CA ALA A 72 4.31 0.63 -10.60
C ALA A 72 4.59 -0.84 -10.96
N ASN A 73 4.55 -1.19 -12.24
CA ASN A 73 4.87 -2.53 -12.77
C ASN A 73 4.32 -3.71 -11.94
N GLY A 74 3.06 -3.63 -11.50
CA GLY A 74 2.43 -4.73 -10.76
C GLY A 74 2.86 -4.88 -9.30
N VAL A 75 3.54 -3.87 -8.72
CA VAL A 75 3.81 -3.79 -7.28
C VAL A 75 3.19 -2.54 -6.66
N VAL A 76 2.63 -2.70 -5.47
CA VAL A 76 2.12 -1.62 -4.63
C VAL A 76 3.23 -1.19 -3.68
N ILE A 77 3.60 0.08 -3.75
CA ILE A 77 4.52 0.73 -2.83
C ILE A 77 3.65 1.42 -1.76
N ALA A 78 3.76 0.94 -0.52
CA ALA A 78 2.97 1.42 0.60
C ALA A 78 3.88 1.87 1.74
N LEU A 79 3.59 3.01 2.35
CA LEU A 79 4.31 3.52 3.50
C LEU A 79 3.39 3.44 4.73
N SER A 80 3.73 2.58 5.67
CA SER A 80 3.19 2.66 7.04
C SER A 80 3.87 3.85 7.70
N GLY A 81 3.13 4.95 7.89
CA GLY A 81 3.67 6.21 8.40
C GLY A 81 4.14 6.12 9.86
N GLY A 82 3.64 5.18 10.64
CA GLY A 82 3.99 5.10 12.06
C GLY A 82 3.41 6.26 12.88
N ASN A 83 3.92 6.42 14.09
CA ASN A 83 3.59 7.48 15.05
C ASN A 83 4.75 7.62 16.08
N PRO A 84 4.71 8.53 17.07
CA PRO A 84 5.81 8.69 18.04
C PRO A 84 6.24 7.42 18.81
N SER A 85 5.41 6.37 18.84
CA SER A 85 5.69 5.08 19.48
C SER A 85 5.92 3.94 18.49
N THR A 86 5.87 4.19 17.17
CA THR A 86 6.00 3.16 16.13
C THR A 86 6.69 3.76 14.92
N HIS A 87 7.86 3.23 14.57
CA HIS A 87 8.61 3.72 13.42
C HIS A 87 7.88 3.47 12.09
N ALA A 88 8.26 4.20 11.05
CA ALA A 88 7.71 3.99 9.72
C ALA A 88 8.29 2.72 9.07
N ARG A 89 7.52 2.12 8.16
CA ARG A 89 7.98 0.97 7.35
C ARG A 89 7.51 1.15 5.92
N LEU A 90 8.44 1.04 4.98
CA LEU A 90 8.13 0.97 3.55
C LEU A 90 7.88 -0.49 3.18
N PHE A 91 6.85 -0.71 2.37
CA PHE A 91 6.45 -1.99 1.83
C PHE A 91 6.43 -1.95 0.31
N VAL A 92 6.88 -3.04 -0.30
CA VAL A 92 6.61 -3.38 -1.69
C VAL A 92 5.81 -4.67 -1.69
N LEU A 93 4.56 -4.57 -2.14
CA LEU A 93 3.61 -5.68 -2.15
C LEU A 93 3.30 -6.10 -3.58
N ASN A 94 3.08 -7.38 -3.82
CA ASN A 94 2.53 -7.84 -5.09
C ASN A 94 1.12 -7.25 -5.27
N ALA A 95 0.85 -6.57 -6.40
CA ALA A 95 -0.40 -5.84 -6.58
C ALA A 95 -1.64 -6.75 -6.65
N ALA A 96 -1.50 -7.97 -7.17
CA ALA A 96 -2.63 -8.89 -7.32
C ALA A 96 -2.96 -9.64 -6.02
N THR A 97 -1.97 -9.87 -5.15
CA THR A 97 -2.13 -10.75 -3.97
C THR A 97 -1.96 -10.04 -2.62
N GLY A 98 -1.32 -8.88 -2.60
CA GLY A 98 -0.94 -8.16 -1.38
C GLY A 98 0.20 -8.83 -0.61
N ALA A 99 0.83 -9.87 -1.18
CA ALA A 99 1.97 -10.53 -0.55
C ALA A 99 3.18 -9.57 -0.46
N GLU A 100 3.84 -9.53 0.69
CA GLU A 100 5.08 -8.77 0.86
C GLU A 100 6.18 -9.36 -0.05
N LEU A 101 6.72 -8.51 -0.93
CA LEU A 101 7.91 -8.82 -1.73
C LEU A 101 9.16 -8.25 -1.06
N TYR A 102 9.03 -7.08 -0.43
CA TYR A 102 10.06 -6.42 0.34
C TYR A 102 9.44 -5.52 1.40
N SER A 103 10.17 -5.32 2.49
CA SER A 103 9.94 -4.21 3.41
C SER A 103 11.24 -3.69 3.99
N SER A 104 11.24 -2.41 4.36
CA SER A 104 12.38 -1.76 5.02
C SER A 104 12.62 -2.26 6.45
N LYS A 105 11.70 -3.05 7.01
CA LYS A 105 11.74 -3.50 8.42
C LYS A 105 12.06 -2.31 9.34
N ASP A 106 13.13 -2.42 10.13
CA ASP A 106 13.55 -1.44 11.14
C ASP A 106 14.58 -0.41 10.60
N GLU A 107 14.80 -0.34 9.29
CA GLU A 107 15.80 0.56 8.68
C GLU A 107 15.43 2.05 8.81
N ILE A 108 14.17 2.35 9.14
CA ILE A 108 13.68 3.71 9.38
C ILE A 108 13.44 3.85 10.88
N PRO A 109 14.33 4.52 11.65
CA PRO A 109 14.21 4.57 13.11
C PRO A 109 13.12 5.54 13.60
N SER A 110 12.67 6.47 12.77
CA SER A 110 11.66 7.48 13.09
C SER A 110 10.31 7.17 12.43
N TYR A 111 9.28 7.95 12.72
CA TYR A 111 7.99 7.86 12.05
C TYR A 111 7.91 8.88 10.91
N ALA A 112 7.07 8.63 9.91
CA ALA A 112 6.87 9.45 8.73
C ALA A 112 5.39 9.90 8.59
N ASP A 113 4.71 10.12 9.72
CA ASP A 113 3.30 10.53 9.69
C ASP A 113 3.14 11.81 8.85
N ARG A 114 2.08 11.85 8.04
CA ARG A 114 1.81 12.92 7.07
C ARG A 114 2.80 13.03 5.89
N SER A 115 3.84 12.19 5.78
CA SER A 115 4.61 12.09 4.54
C SER A 115 3.86 11.27 3.49
N GLY A 116 3.91 11.73 2.24
CA GLY A 116 3.57 10.89 1.08
C GLY A 116 4.78 10.07 0.63
N VAL A 117 4.54 9.04 -0.17
CA VAL A 117 5.59 8.37 -0.94
C VAL A 117 5.53 8.82 -2.40
N SER A 118 6.68 9.18 -2.97
CA SER A 118 6.87 9.41 -4.40
C SER A 118 7.72 8.29 -4.99
N VAL A 119 7.53 8.02 -6.28
CA VAL A 119 8.26 6.99 -7.01
C VAL A 119 8.85 7.61 -8.26
N GLY A 120 10.13 7.35 -8.51
CA GLY A 120 10.86 7.81 -9.68
C GLY A 120 12.22 7.12 -9.76
N ASP A 121 12.77 6.98 -10.97
CA ASP A 121 14.10 6.35 -11.19
C ASP A 121 14.27 4.99 -10.49
N SER A 122 13.23 4.15 -10.50
CA SER A 122 13.18 2.86 -9.79
C SER A 122 13.40 2.93 -8.28
N HIS A 123 13.12 4.07 -7.66
CA HIS A 123 13.20 4.29 -6.22
C HIS A 123 11.90 4.84 -5.66
N ALA A 124 11.64 4.51 -4.40
CA ALA A 124 10.63 5.14 -3.56
C ALA A 124 11.31 6.17 -2.65
N PHE A 125 10.77 7.39 -2.61
CA PHE A 125 11.27 8.49 -1.80
C PHE A 125 10.20 9.01 -0.83
N PHE A 126 10.63 9.33 0.38
CA PHE A 126 9.83 10.00 1.40
C PHE A 126 10.75 10.56 2.50
N THR A 127 10.22 11.44 3.34
CA THR A 127 10.94 11.95 4.52
C THR A 127 10.31 11.42 5.78
N ASP A 128 11.11 11.17 6.82
CA ASP A 128 10.59 10.96 8.17
C ASP A 128 10.38 12.29 8.91
N HIS A 129 9.87 12.18 10.14
CA HIS A 129 9.62 13.29 11.06
C HIS A 129 10.88 14.10 11.37
N ASP A 130 12.05 13.46 11.36
CA ASP A 130 13.34 14.08 11.68
C ASP A 130 14.01 14.71 10.44
N ASN A 131 13.27 14.78 9.33
CA ASN A 131 13.69 15.33 8.04
C ASN A 131 14.79 14.52 7.34
N VAL A 132 14.91 13.23 7.65
CA VAL A 132 15.78 12.32 6.90
C VAL A 132 15.06 11.92 5.62
N LEU A 133 15.70 12.15 4.46
CA LEU A 133 15.22 11.69 3.17
C LEU A 133 15.67 10.24 2.93
N TYR A 134 14.72 9.36 2.70
CA TYR A 134 14.97 7.96 2.33
C TYR A 134 14.83 7.75 0.83
N SER A 135 15.61 6.81 0.32
CA SER A 135 15.56 6.33 -1.06
C SER A 135 15.71 4.82 -1.06
N PHE A 136 14.63 4.11 -1.34
CA PHE A 136 14.63 2.65 -1.41
C PHE A 136 14.49 2.20 -2.85
N GLY A 137 15.43 1.38 -3.33
CA GLY A 137 15.31 0.75 -4.63
C GLY A 137 14.09 -0.18 -4.65
N ILE A 138 13.19 0.04 -5.59
CA ILE A 138 12.04 -0.83 -5.84
C ILE A 138 12.40 -1.64 -7.09
N GLY A 139 12.64 -2.94 -6.91
CA GLY A 139 13.04 -3.86 -7.97
C GLY A 139 11.93 -4.06 -9.01
N LEU A 140 11.67 -3.04 -9.81
CA LEU A 140 10.76 -3.07 -10.94
C LEU A 140 11.47 -3.82 -12.07
N GLU A 141 11.23 -5.13 -12.18
CA GLU A 141 11.72 -5.88 -13.34
C GLU A 141 11.10 -5.32 -14.63
N HIS A 142 11.90 -5.31 -15.72
CA HIS A 142 11.54 -4.81 -17.05
C HIS A 142 10.74 -5.83 -17.85
#